data_AF-A0A1G6N7W7-F1
#
_entry.id   AF-A0A1G6N7W7-F1
#
_cell.length_a   1.000
_cell.length_b   1.000
_cell.length_c   1.000
_cell.angle_alpha   90.00
_cell.angle_beta   90.00
_cell.angle_gamma   90.00
#
_symmetry.space_group_name_H-M   'P 1'
#
loop_
_entity.id
_entity.type
_entity.pdbx_description
1 polymer ?
#
loop_
_entity_poly.entity_id
_entity_poly.type
_entity_poly.pdbx_seq_one_letter_code
_entity_poly.pdbx_strand_id
1 'polypeptide(L)'
;MIIFPDMNKNTFRFAYKFLLVALPFIISCSCKKNQTDPVNPTVVIANHSSGDDTQLIPGQSLTLLIDCKGNGEDALTNFFISNNGVRFVDEGFFKAEYSKQLVFTKDTAAQNALVFTIRDKNGNSATASYNVLKAEGNAGELLVSRNVVLGAQKSTAGGSFMNIKSGAVFAKAEAATIPANIHLLCYYSTVDADEMVIASPGANIDYSVYGDGGPTDWAVKNTTRFTPITLSFDQFNGLTQVEDLVSLYSDINGKRKAKNLIVGNAFSFKQEELGLYGVFIVTEVVSGETGSVVVDVMVQKMKNR
;
A
#
# COMPACT_ATOMS: atom_id res chain seq x y z
N MET A 1 16.27 -6.23 -66.37
CA MET A 1 17.70 -6.01 -66.64
C MET A 1 17.83 -4.91 -67.67
N ILE A 2 17.99 -3.66 -67.22
CA ILE A 2 18.25 -2.46 -68.03
C ILE A 2 19.00 -1.50 -67.07
N ILE A 3 20.31 -1.63 -66.90
CA ILE A 3 21.40 -0.89 -67.56
C ILE A 3 21.14 0.63 -67.64
N PHE A 4 21.79 1.37 -66.73
CA PHE A 4 21.99 2.82 -66.75
C PHE A 4 23.00 3.22 -67.85
N PRO A 5 22.91 4.44 -68.41
CA PRO A 5 24.07 5.10 -68.97
C PRO A 5 24.57 6.28 -68.12
N ASP A 6 25.90 6.36 -68.12
CA ASP A 6 26.83 7.26 -67.46
C ASP A 6 26.51 8.76 -67.48
N MET A 7 26.81 9.39 -66.33
CA MET A 7 27.05 10.83 -66.21
C MET A 7 28.52 11.13 -66.48
N ASN A 8 28.78 11.88 -67.55
CA ASN A 8 30.11 12.36 -67.91
C ASN A 8 30.56 13.52 -67.00
N LYS A 9 31.80 13.42 -66.51
CA LYS A 9 32.50 14.42 -65.69
C LYS A 9 33.26 15.40 -66.58
N ASN A 10 33.51 16.58 -66.03
CA ASN A 10 34.52 17.59 -66.38
C ASN A 10 34.11 18.72 -67.31
N THR A 11 34.10 19.94 -66.73
CA THR A 11 34.77 21.18 -67.20
C THR A 11 34.26 22.33 -66.31
N PHE A 12 34.78 22.52 -65.10
CA PHE A 12 35.99 23.28 -64.76
C PHE A 12 36.05 24.70 -65.36
N ARG A 13 35.76 25.67 -64.47
CA ARG A 13 36.26 27.06 -64.40
C ARG A 13 35.81 28.07 -65.46
N PHE A 14 35.00 29.05 -65.05
CA PHE A 14 35.29 30.47 -65.33
C PHE A 14 34.52 31.44 -64.40
N ALA A 15 35.26 32.43 -63.85
CA ALA A 15 34.83 33.72 -63.26
C ALA A 15 33.84 33.69 -62.07
N TYR A 16 34.23 33.84 -60.80
CA TYR A 16 34.98 34.93 -60.14
C TYR A 16 34.50 36.34 -60.52
N LYS A 17 33.67 36.92 -59.65
CA LYS A 17 33.45 38.36 -59.33
C LYS A 17 31.96 38.71 -59.22
N PHE A 18 31.41 38.59 -58.02
CA PHE A 18 30.42 39.51 -57.43
C PHE A 18 30.39 39.20 -55.91
N LEU A 19 31.28 39.82 -55.14
CA LEU A 19 31.02 41.06 -54.40
C LEU A 19 30.08 40.83 -53.19
N LEU A 20 30.72 40.42 -52.08
CA LEU A 20 30.49 40.90 -50.71
C LEU A 20 29.31 41.87 -50.51
N VAL A 21 28.25 41.45 -49.81
CA VAL A 21 27.57 42.23 -48.75
C VAL A 21 26.84 41.29 -47.78
N ALA A 22 27.26 41.34 -46.50
CA ALA A 22 26.52 41.07 -45.26
C ALA A 22 25.89 39.68 -44.96
N LEU A 23 26.68 38.83 -44.30
CA LEU A 23 26.24 38.07 -43.13
C LEU A 23 27.25 38.42 -42.01
N PRO A 24 26.83 39.01 -40.88
CA PRO A 24 26.36 38.18 -39.78
C PRO A 24 25.36 38.88 -38.83
N PHE A 25 24.15 38.35 -38.68
CA PHE A 25 23.29 38.66 -37.53
C PHE A 25 22.56 37.39 -37.06
N ILE A 26 23.34 36.36 -36.75
CA ILE A 26 22.92 35.28 -35.85
C ILE A 26 23.66 35.54 -34.54
N ILE A 27 23.26 36.61 -33.84
CA ILE A 27 23.61 36.80 -32.43
C ILE A 27 22.52 36.10 -31.63
N SER A 28 22.76 34.82 -31.42
CA SER A 28 22.61 34.14 -30.13
C SER A 28 21.98 34.97 -29.01
N CYS A 29 20.65 35.07 -29.02
CA CYS A 29 19.88 35.24 -27.79
C CYS A 29 19.76 33.85 -27.14
N SER A 30 20.91 33.29 -26.75
CA SER A 30 20.93 32.23 -25.75
C SER A 30 20.66 32.94 -24.43
N CYS A 31 19.37 33.06 -24.09
CA CYS A 31 18.99 33.20 -22.69
C CYS A 31 19.57 31.98 -21.98
N LYS A 32 20.77 32.12 -21.42
CA LYS A 32 21.17 31.33 -20.26
C LYS A 32 20.13 31.69 -19.21
N LYS A 33 19.06 30.89 -19.12
CA LYS A 33 18.28 30.79 -17.90
C LYS A 33 19.35 30.52 -16.86
N ASN A 34 19.57 31.44 -15.93
CA ASN A 34 20.48 31.22 -14.81
C ASN A 34 20.03 29.90 -14.20
N GLN A 35 20.80 28.85 -14.47
CA GLN A 35 20.52 27.52 -13.98
C GLN A 35 21.03 27.55 -12.56
N THR A 36 20.23 28.15 -11.67
CA THR A 36 20.33 27.86 -10.25
C THR A 36 20.23 26.35 -10.13
N ASP A 37 21.23 25.73 -9.54
CA ASP A 37 21.23 24.29 -9.30
C ASP A 37 19.89 23.90 -8.65
N PRO A 38 19.24 22.83 -9.13
CA PRO A 38 17.97 22.41 -8.56
C PRO A 38 18.13 22.17 -7.07
N VAL A 39 17.44 22.97 -6.26
CA VAL A 39 17.44 22.81 -4.82
C VAL A 39 16.47 21.68 -4.50
N ASN A 40 17.01 20.53 -4.09
CA ASN A 40 16.18 19.37 -3.77
C ASN A 40 15.40 19.59 -2.48
N PRO A 41 14.21 18.97 -2.33
CA PRO A 41 13.58 18.81 -1.03
C PRO A 41 14.47 17.94 -0.10
N THR A 42 14.08 17.80 1.16
CA THR A 42 14.73 16.90 2.11
C THR A 42 13.77 15.82 2.59
N VAL A 43 14.31 14.63 2.86
CA VAL A 43 13.63 13.51 3.53
C VAL A 43 14.59 12.91 4.54
N VAL A 44 14.13 12.70 5.76
CA VAL A 44 14.90 12.09 6.84
C VAL A 44 14.06 11.06 7.57
N ILE A 45 14.74 10.04 8.09
CA ILE A 45 14.15 9.12 9.07
C ILE A 45 14.44 9.76 10.43
N ALA A 46 13.44 10.31 11.10
CA ALA A 46 13.64 11.15 12.29
C ALA A 46 14.10 10.37 13.53
N ASN A 47 13.82 9.06 13.57
CA ASN A 47 14.13 8.19 14.72
C ASN A 47 15.24 7.16 14.47
N HIS A 48 15.86 7.18 13.28
CA HIS A 48 16.99 6.30 12.90
C HIS A 48 17.90 7.04 11.91
N SER A 49 19.15 6.61 11.77
CA SER A 49 20.02 7.21 10.74
C SER A 49 19.68 6.61 9.37
N SER A 50 19.72 7.44 8.32
CA SER A 50 19.60 6.91 6.94
C SER A 50 20.81 6.04 6.62
N GLY A 51 20.57 4.86 6.05
CA GLY A 51 21.60 3.86 5.77
C GLY A 51 21.92 2.93 6.95
N ASP A 52 21.24 3.07 8.09
CA ASP A 52 21.30 2.09 9.16
C ASP A 52 20.68 0.76 8.71
N ASP A 53 21.20 -0.32 9.28
CA ASP A 53 20.67 -1.67 9.16
C ASP A 53 20.11 -2.13 10.50
N THR A 54 19.00 -2.85 10.46
CA THR A 54 18.49 -3.60 11.61
C THR A 54 18.16 -5.04 11.22
N GLN A 55 17.93 -5.89 12.20
CA GLN A 55 17.48 -7.26 11.98
C GLN A 55 16.15 -7.49 12.67
N LEU A 56 15.21 -8.08 11.96
CA LEU A 56 13.90 -8.44 12.49
C LEU A 56 13.54 -9.87 12.07
N ILE A 57 12.79 -10.56 12.92
CA ILE A 57 12.19 -11.86 12.59
C ILE A 57 10.94 -11.59 11.72
N PRO A 58 10.64 -12.40 10.69
CA PRO A 58 9.41 -12.24 9.90
C PRO A 58 8.15 -12.13 10.77
N GLY A 59 7.37 -11.07 10.57
CA GLY A 59 6.21 -10.72 11.39
C GLY A 59 6.49 -9.76 12.54
N GLN A 60 7.76 -9.49 12.87
CA GLN A 60 8.10 -8.38 13.77
C GLN A 60 8.01 -7.05 13.03
N SER A 61 7.55 -6.03 13.76
CA SER A 61 7.38 -4.68 13.23
C SER A 61 8.32 -3.69 13.89
N LEU A 62 8.78 -2.72 13.12
CA LEU A 62 9.43 -1.51 13.58
C LEU A 62 8.62 -0.28 13.14
N THR A 63 8.83 0.85 13.82
CA THR A 63 8.18 2.11 13.46
C THR A 63 9.24 3.10 12.97
N LEU A 64 9.05 3.65 11.78
CA LEU A 64 9.87 4.70 11.21
C LEU A 64 9.07 6.00 11.16
N LEU A 65 9.66 7.07 11.68
CA LEU A 65 9.13 8.41 11.57
C LEU A 65 9.84 9.09 10.41
N ILE A 66 9.10 9.50 9.39
CA ILE A 66 9.65 10.12 8.18
C ILE A 66 9.23 11.57 8.16
N ASP A 67 10.20 12.47 8.09
CA ASP A 67 9.98 13.91 7.97
C ASP A 67 10.52 14.41 6.64
N CYS A 68 9.69 15.16 5.92
CA CYS A 68 10.00 15.74 4.63
C CYS A 68 9.80 17.25 4.65
N LYS A 69 10.72 17.99 4.05
CA LYS A 69 10.62 19.45 3.89
C LYS A 69 10.88 19.86 2.46
N GLY A 70 10.09 20.81 1.96
CA GLY A 70 10.37 21.48 0.69
C GLY A 70 11.70 22.23 0.73
N ASN A 71 12.13 22.71 -0.43
CA ASN A 71 13.37 23.47 -0.59
C ASN A 71 13.25 24.96 -0.15
N GLY A 72 12.11 25.35 0.44
CA GLY A 72 11.78 26.72 0.85
C GLY A 72 10.93 27.50 -0.17
N GLU A 73 10.94 27.11 -1.44
CA GLU A 73 10.22 27.81 -2.52
C GLU A 73 9.15 26.93 -3.18
N ASP A 74 9.44 25.63 -3.31
CA ASP A 74 8.63 24.66 -4.02
C ASP A 74 7.89 23.75 -3.04
N ALA A 75 6.58 23.64 -3.24
CA ALA A 75 5.75 22.71 -2.49
C ALA A 75 6.08 21.26 -2.88
N LEU A 76 6.04 20.39 -1.88
CA LEU A 76 6.09 18.94 -2.04
C LEU A 76 4.81 18.44 -2.70
N THR A 77 4.96 17.51 -3.65
CA THR A 77 3.83 16.96 -4.41
C THR A 77 3.61 15.47 -4.23
N ASN A 78 4.69 14.71 -4.00
CA ASN A 78 4.59 13.26 -3.94
C ASN A 78 5.52 12.68 -2.89
N PHE A 79 5.01 11.72 -2.14
CA PHE A 79 5.80 10.85 -1.29
C PHE A 79 5.50 9.40 -1.64
N PHE A 80 6.53 8.58 -1.80
CA PHE A 80 6.35 7.16 -2.03
C PHE A 80 7.43 6.35 -1.33
N ILE A 81 7.07 5.12 -0.98
CA ILE A 81 7.94 4.16 -0.31
C ILE A 81 8.01 2.91 -1.17
N SER A 82 9.22 2.44 -1.45
CA SER A 82 9.45 1.14 -2.07
C SER A 82 10.18 0.19 -1.13
N ASN A 83 9.81 -1.10 -1.21
CA ASN A 83 10.49 -2.22 -0.58
C ASN A 83 11.07 -3.09 -1.71
N ASN A 84 12.39 -3.28 -1.73
CA ASN A 84 13.07 -4.07 -2.76
C ASN A 84 12.69 -3.62 -4.20
N GLY A 85 12.57 -2.31 -4.41
CA GLY A 85 12.22 -1.70 -5.70
C GLY A 85 10.73 -1.68 -6.03
N VAL A 86 9.87 -2.33 -5.23
CA VAL A 86 8.41 -2.34 -5.43
C VAL A 86 7.75 -1.27 -4.56
N ARG A 87 7.00 -0.35 -5.19
CA ARG A 87 6.24 0.68 -4.46
C ARG A 87 5.02 0.08 -3.77
N PHE A 88 4.86 0.40 -2.49
CA PHE A 88 3.70 -0.01 -1.68
C PHE A 88 3.01 1.17 -0.98
N VAL A 89 3.64 2.35 -0.97
CA VAL A 89 3.02 3.63 -0.60
C VAL A 89 3.25 4.61 -1.75
N ASP A 90 2.19 5.29 -2.18
CA ASP A 90 2.24 6.38 -3.16
C ASP A 90 1.16 7.41 -2.80
N GLU A 91 1.59 8.59 -2.37
CA GLU A 91 0.74 9.66 -1.89
C GLU A 91 1.00 10.93 -2.68
N GLY A 92 -0.08 11.55 -3.17
CA GLY A 92 -0.09 12.87 -3.79
C GLY A 92 -0.63 13.92 -2.83
N PHE A 93 0.01 15.08 -2.78
CA PHE A 93 -0.41 16.21 -1.95
C PHE A 93 0.16 17.53 -2.50
N PHE A 94 -0.08 18.64 -1.80
CA PHE A 94 0.53 19.93 -2.09
C PHE A 94 0.80 20.65 -0.76
N LYS A 95 2.01 20.50 -0.22
CA LYS A 95 2.37 20.97 1.14
C LYS A 95 3.82 21.42 1.21
N ALA A 96 4.15 22.32 2.14
CA ALA A 96 5.54 22.72 2.41
C ALA A 96 6.32 21.66 3.22
N GLU A 97 5.63 20.99 4.14
CA GLU A 97 6.17 19.93 5.00
C GLU A 97 5.23 18.75 5.02
N TYR A 98 5.78 17.56 5.22
CA TYR A 98 5.03 16.32 5.31
C TYR A 98 5.71 15.35 6.28
N SER A 99 4.93 14.77 7.19
CA SER A 99 5.41 13.75 8.12
C SER A 99 4.57 12.50 8.01
N LYS A 100 5.22 11.34 8.11
CA LYS A 100 4.55 10.03 8.09
C LYS A 100 5.16 9.09 9.13
N GLN A 101 4.30 8.46 9.92
CA GLN A 101 4.66 7.27 10.67
C GLN A 101 4.42 6.03 9.80
N LEU A 102 5.47 5.25 9.54
CA LEU A 102 5.38 3.95 8.88
C LEU A 102 5.58 2.85 9.93
N VAL A 103 4.62 1.93 10.03
CA VAL A 103 4.83 0.64 10.69
C VAL A 103 5.26 -0.35 9.62
N PHE A 104 6.54 -0.71 9.63
CA PHE A 104 7.08 -1.71 8.71
C PHE A 104 7.18 -3.05 9.41
N THR A 105 6.58 -4.09 8.82
CA THR A 105 6.68 -5.47 9.30
C THR A 105 7.59 -6.26 8.38
N LYS A 106 8.57 -6.95 8.96
CA LYS A 106 9.50 -7.80 8.24
C LYS A 106 8.78 -8.93 7.53
N ASP A 107 9.03 -9.10 6.24
CA ASP A 107 8.54 -10.24 5.45
C ASP A 107 9.51 -11.43 5.49
N THR A 108 9.32 -12.44 4.64
CA THR A 108 10.18 -13.61 4.56
C THR A 108 11.46 -13.42 3.72
N ALA A 109 11.64 -12.28 3.04
CA ALA A 109 12.81 -12.03 2.22
C ALA A 109 14.09 -11.94 3.07
N ALA A 110 15.26 -12.26 2.51
CA ALA A 110 16.52 -12.15 3.25
C ALA A 110 16.83 -10.72 3.72
N GLN A 111 16.36 -9.73 2.94
CA GLN A 111 16.50 -8.31 3.23
C GLN A 111 15.29 -7.55 2.66
N ASN A 112 14.88 -6.51 3.38
CA ASN A 112 14.01 -5.46 2.86
C ASN A 112 14.79 -4.15 2.77
N ALA A 113 15.06 -3.71 1.54
CA ALA A 113 15.62 -2.40 1.26
C ALA A 113 14.48 -1.39 1.10
N LEU A 114 14.25 -0.60 2.16
CA LEU A 114 13.26 0.45 2.17
C LEU A 114 13.87 1.73 1.59
N VAL A 115 13.18 2.33 0.62
CA VAL A 115 13.57 3.61 0.03
C VAL A 115 12.39 4.56 0.12
N PHE A 116 12.61 5.69 0.80
CA PHE A 116 11.67 6.78 0.98
C PHE A 116 12.01 7.87 -0.01
N THR A 117 11.08 8.23 -0.89
CA THR A 117 11.32 9.27 -1.89
C THR A 117 10.29 10.38 -1.76
N ILE A 118 10.77 11.62 -1.71
CA ILE A 118 9.95 12.82 -1.76
C ILE A 118 10.24 13.59 -3.05
N ARG A 119 9.20 14.16 -3.67
CA ARG A 119 9.30 15.07 -4.83
C ARG A 119 8.62 16.40 -4.57
N ASP A 120 9.15 17.45 -5.19
CA ASP A 120 8.52 18.76 -5.29
C ASP A 120 7.77 18.98 -6.62
N LYS A 121 7.08 20.11 -6.75
CA LYS A 121 6.31 20.48 -7.95
C LYS A 121 7.14 20.64 -9.22
N ASN A 122 8.45 20.86 -9.10
CA ASN A 122 9.37 21.01 -10.23
C ASN A 122 10.01 19.66 -10.62
N GLY A 123 9.70 18.60 -9.87
CA GLY A 123 10.20 17.25 -10.10
C GLY A 123 11.53 16.95 -9.42
N ASN A 124 12.09 17.88 -8.63
CA ASN A 124 13.30 17.62 -7.85
C ASN A 124 12.97 16.61 -6.73
N SER A 125 13.94 15.79 -6.35
CA SER A 125 13.70 14.68 -5.43
C SER A 125 14.82 14.45 -4.45
N ALA A 126 14.48 13.93 -3.29
CA ALA A 126 15.43 13.39 -2.32
C ALA A 126 15.00 12.01 -1.85
N THR A 127 15.97 11.23 -1.39
CA THR A 127 15.76 9.86 -0.91
C THR A 127 16.45 9.62 0.42
N ALA A 128 15.80 8.85 1.28
CA ALA A 128 16.42 8.20 2.43
C ALA A 128 16.22 6.69 2.30
N SER A 129 17.14 5.90 2.88
CA SER A 129 17.10 4.44 2.80
C SER A 129 17.28 3.80 4.16
N TYR A 130 16.69 2.63 4.36
CA TYR A 130 16.82 1.83 5.57
C TYR A 130 16.73 0.35 5.25
N ASN A 131 17.66 -0.47 5.75
CA ASN A 131 17.62 -1.91 5.51
C ASN A 131 17.14 -2.67 6.73
N VAL A 132 16.32 -3.69 6.47
CA VAL A 132 15.88 -4.64 7.48
C VAL A 132 16.27 -6.05 7.03
N LEU A 133 17.26 -6.62 7.69
CA LEU A 133 17.73 -7.99 7.44
C LEU A 133 16.82 -8.99 8.16
N LYS A 134 16.71 -10.19 7.59
CA LYS A 134 16.03 -11.31 8.24
C LYS A 134 16.87 -11.83 9.41
N ALA A 135 16.28 -11.84 10.60
CA ALA A 135 16.75 -12.58 11.75
C ALA A 135 16.03 -13.92 11.86
N GLU A 136 16.69 -14.90 12.47
CA GLU A 136 16.09 -16.17 12.86
C GLU A 136 15.36 -16.03 14.20
N GLY A 137 14.24 -16.75 14.35
CA GLY A 137 13.53 -16.85 15.62
C GLY A 137 12.01 -16.91 15.46
N ASN A 138 11.29 -16.63 16.55
CA ASN A 138 9.83 -16.66 16.61
C ASN A 138 9.27 -15.24 16.85
N ALA A 139 8.40 -14.77 15.96
CA ALA A 139 7.81 -13.43 16.03
C ALA A 139 6.62 -13.31 17.01
N GLY A 140 6.13 -14.42 17.55
CA GLY A 140 5.07 -14.49 18.55
C GLY A 140 4.18 -15.71 18.39
N GLU A 141 3.12 -15.73 19.20
CA GLU A 141 2.08 -16.76 19.13
C GLU A 141 1.00 -16.39 18.11
N LEU A 142 0.15 -17.36 17.78
CA LEU A 142 -1.05 -17.17 16.98
C LEU A 142 -2.28 -17.11 17.88
N LEU A 143 -3.19 -16.18 17.60
CA LEU A 143 -4.55 -16.16 18.11
C LEU A 143 -5.45 -16.87 17.09
N VAL A 144 -6.16 -17.90 17.53
CA VAL A 144 -7.09 -18.66 16.70
C VAL A 144 -8.52 -18.42 17.20
N SER A 145 -9.38 -17.93 16.33
CA SER A 145 -10.82 -17.74 16.59
C SER A 145 -11.60 -18.64 15.64
N ARG A 146 -12.33 -19.61 16.20
CA ARG A 146 -13.09 -20.61 15.42
C ARG A 146 -14.56 -20.24 15.36
N ASN A 147 -15.21 -20.58 14.25
CA ASN A 147 -16.64 -20.40 14.03
C ASN A 147 -17.09 -18.95 14.32
N VAL A 148 -16.30 -17.96 13.89
CA VAL A 148 -16.62 -16.55 14.04
C VAL A 148 -17.76 -16.21 13.11
N VAL A 149 -18.91 -15.83 13.66
CA VAL A 149 -20.08 -15.40 12.90
C VAL A 149 -20.03 -13.88 12.70
N LEU A 150 -19.98 -13.45 11.44
CA LEU A 150 -20.09 -12.04 11.06
C LEU A 150 -21.38 -11.82 10.26
N GLY A 151 -22.36 -11.16 10.88
CA GLY A 151 -23.62 -10.81 10.25
C GLY A 151 -23.48 -9.66 9.25
N ALA A 152 -24.27 -9.70 8.18
CA ALA A 152 -24.44 -8.55 7.28
C ALA A 152 -25.18 -7.40 7.98
N GLN A 153 -25.31 -6.26 7.29
CA GLN A 153 -25.75 -4.97 7.86
C GLN A 153 -27.12 -4.96 8.55
N LYS A 154 -28.02 -5.89 8.18
CA LYS A 154 -29.37 -6.06 8.76
C LYS A 154 -29.52 -7.38 9.51
N SER A 155 -28.43 -8.12 9.74
CA SER A 155 -28.48 -9.35 10.52
C SER A 155 -28.88 -9.06 11.97
N THR A 156 -29.81 -9.86 12.49
CA THR A 156 -30.13 -9.92 13.93
C THR A 156 -29.37 -11.06 14.63
N ALA A 157 -28.71 -11.93 13.86
CA ALA A 157 -27.93 -13.05 14.36
C ALA A 157 -26.44 -12.64 14.38
N GLY A 158 -25.94 -12.32 15.57
CA GLY A 158 -24.54 -11.91 15.78
C GLY A 158 -24.26 -10.44 15.43
N GLY A 159 -23.01 -10.03 15.65
CA GLY A 159 -22.52 -8.70 15.26
C GLY A 159 -21.86 -8.70 13.88
N SER A 160 -21.62 -7.50 13.34
CA SER A 160 -21.00 -7.33 12.01
C SER A 160 -19.54 -6.91 12.08
N PHE A 161 -19.02 -6.57 13.26
CA PHE A 161 -17.75 -5.85 13.42
C PHE A 161 -16.80 -6.62 14.32
N MET A 162 -15.59 -6.91 13.86
CA MET A 162 -14.63 -7.76 14.58
C MET A 162 -13.40 -7.00 15.06
N ASN A 163 -12.99 -7.30 16.29
CA ASN A 163 -11.68 -6.95 16.83
C ASN A 163 -10.70 -8.13 16.67
N ILE A 164 -9.83 -8.07 15.66
CA ILE A 164 -8.86 -9.14 15.36
C ILE A 164 -7.85 -9.40 16.48
N LYS A 165 -7.65 -8.46 17.42
CA LYS A 165 -6.74 -8.64 18.56
C LYS A 165 -7.31 -9.61 19.61
N SER A 166 -8.63 -9.78 19.61
CA SER A 166 -9.36 -10.56 20.64
C SER A 166 -10.25 -11.66 20.07
N GLY A 167 -10.58 -11.60 18.78
CA GLY A 167 -11.60 -12.46 18.18
C GLY A 167 -13.04 -12.00 18.43
N ALA A 168 -13.26 -10.99 19.28
CA ALA A 168 -14.59 -10.52 19.64
C ALA A 168 -15.33 -9.86 18.47
N VAL A 169 -16.64 -10.10 18.41
CA VAL A 169 -17.57 -9.57 17.41
C VAL A 169 -18.60 -8.67 18.12
N PHE A 170 -18.88 -7.52 17.51
CA PHE A 170 -19.69 -6.45 18.08
C PHE A 170 -20.83 -6.07 17.13
N ALA A 171 -21.96 -5.65 17.70
CA ALA A 171 -23.03 -5.01 16.95
C ALA A 171 -22.63 -3.60 16.51
N LYS A 172 -23.35 -3.03 15.54
CA LYS A 172 -23.04 -1.69 14.98
C LYS A 172 -22.92 -0.60 16.05
N ALA A 173 -23.89 -0.55 16.97
CA ALA A 173 -23.93 0.47 18.01
C ALA A 173 -22.71 0.37 18.96
N GLU A 174 -22.32 -0.84 19.34
CA GLU A 174 -21.16 -1.08 20.20
C GLU A 174 -19.86 -0.72 19.47
N ALA A 175 -19.72 -1.19 18.23
CA ALA A 175 -18.56 -0.93 17.38
C ALA A 175 -18.29 0.58 17.19
N ALA A 176 -19.36 1.37 17.04
CA ALA A 176 -19.26 2.83 16.92
C ALA A 176 -18.70 3.53 18.18
N THR A 177 -18.75 2.88 19.35
CA THR A 177 -18.13 3.40 20.60
C THR A 177 -16.65 3.06 20.73
N ILE A 178 -16.16 2.08 19.96
CA ILE A 178 -14.78 1.58 20.00
C ILE A 178 -14.15 1.48 18.59
N PRO A 179 -14.29 2.49 17.72
CA PRO A 179 -13.91 2.37 16.30
C PRO A 179 -12.43 2.00 16.11
N ALA A 180 -11.55 2.46 17.02
CA ALA A 180 -10.13 2.13 17.02
C ALA A 180 -9.81 0.64 17.27
N ASN A 181 -10.76 -0.13 17.80
CA ASN A 181 -10.62 -1.56 18.06
C ASN A 181 -11.29 -2.46 17.01
N ILE A 182 -11.95 -1.88 16.00
CA ILE A 182 -12.62 -2.63 14.94
C ILE A 182 -11.72 -2.68 13.72
N HIS A 183 -11.44 -3.88 13.20
CA HIS A 183 -10.48 -4.06 12.11
C HIS A 183 -11.07 -4.78 10.90
N LEU A 184 -12.10 -5.61 11.13
CA LEU A 184 -12.88 -6.26 10.09
C LEU A 184 -14.36 -5.97 10.31
N LEU A 185 -15.13 -6.01 9.23
CA LEU A 185 -16.58 -5.97 9.24
C LEU A 185 -17.16 -6.80 8.10
N CYS A 186 -18.45 -7.14 8.19
CA CYS A 186 -19.17 -7.91 7.18
C CYS A 186 -20.44 -7.19 6.70
N TYR A 187 -20.64 -7.15 5.38
CA TYR A 187 -21.84 -6.61 4.76
C TYR A 187 -22.18 -7.34 3.47
N TYR A 188 -23.42 -7.16 3.00
CA TYR A 188 -23.89 -7.59 1.70
C TYR A 188 -24.13 -6.38 0.80
N SER A 189 -23.63 -6.39 -0.44
CA SER A 189 -23.93 -5.32 -1.42
C SER A 189 -24.13 -5.86 -2.82
N THR A 190 -25.27 -5.51 -3.42
CA THR A 190 -25.55 -5.71 -4.85
C THR A 190 -25.16 -4.50 -5.69
N VAL A 191 -24.95 -3.33 -5.07
CA VAL A 191 -24.59 -2.08 -5.76
C VAL A 191 -23.23 -2.22 -6.46
N ASP A 192 -22.29 -2.87 -5.79
CA ASP A 192 -20.94 -3.10 -6.30
C ASP A 192 -20.76 -4.49 -6.95
N ALA A 193 -21.83 -5.30 -7.00
CA ALA A 193 -21.75 -6.74 -7.30
C ALA A 193 -20.69 -7.47 -6.44
N ASP A 194 -20.48 -6.99 -5.21
CA ASP A 194 -19.51 -7.55 -4.26
C ASP A 194 -20.15 -8.68 -3.40
N GLU A 195 -21.49 -8.82 -3.42
CA GLU A 195 -22.28 -9.77 -2.64
C GLU A 195 -21.89 -9.78 -1.14
N MET A 196 -21.64 -10.95 -0.53
CA MET A 196 -21.13 -11.04 0.84
C MET A 196 -19.67 -10.63 0.87
N VAL A 197 -19.34 -9.67 1.73
CA VAL A 197 -18.03 -9.03 1.82
C VAL A 197 -17.53 -9.03 3.25
N ILE A 198 -16.27 -9.41 3.44
CA ILE A 198 -15.47 -9.02 4.61
C ILE A 198 -14.55 -7.86 4.18
N ALA A 199 -14.61 -6.75 4.91
CA ALA A 199 -13.82 -5.56 4.62
C ALA A 199 -13.28 -4.95 5.91
N SER A 200 -12.50 -3.88 5.81
CA SER A 200 -12.12 -3.04 6.96
C SER A 200 -12.96 -1.76 7.00
N PRO A 201 -13.07 -1.08 8.16
CA PRO A 201 -13.70 0.25 8.23
C PRO A 201 -13.13 1.26 7.23
N GLY A 202 -11.82 1.19 6.93
CA GLY A 202 -11.13 2.01 5.92
C GLY A 202 -11.34 1.61 4.45
N ALA A 203 -12.28 0.70 4.14
CA ALA A 203 -12.46 0.16 2.79
C ALA A 203 -13.30 1.01 1.82
N ASN A 204 -13.56 2.28 2.15
CA ASN A 204 -14.46 3.17 1.40
C ASN A 204 -15.86 2.55 1.21
N ILE A 205 -16.46 2.10 2.31
CA ILE A 205 -17.81 1.52 2.30
C ILE A 205 -18.82 2.64 2.04
N ASP A 206 -19.77 2.40 1.15
CA ASP A 206 -20.82 3.37 0.86
C ASP A 206 -21.71 3.61 2.09
N TYR A 207 -22.14 4.85 2.28
CA TYR A 207 -23.03 5.23 3.38
C TYR A 207 -24.33 4.41 3.37
N SER A 208 -24.85 4.03 2.20
CA SER A 208 -26.07 3.25 2.05
C SER A 208 -26.00 1.86 2.67
N VAL A 209 -24.80 1.31 2.94
CA VAL A 209 -24.62 -0.03 3.50
C VAL A 209 -25.03 -0.07 4.97
N TYR A 210 -24.53 0.86 5.78
CA TYR A 210 -24.78 0.87 7.24
C TYR A 210 -25.61 2.06 7.72
N GLY A 211 -25.75 3.11 6.90
CA GLY A 211 -26.36 4.38 7.26
C GLY A 211 -25.71 5.03 8.48
N ASP A 212 -26.51 5.83 9.19
CA ASP A 212 -26.07 6.54 10.40
C ASP A 212 -25.41 5.62 11.44
N GLY A 213 -24.31 6.11 12.01
CA GLY A 213 -23.49 5.38 12.98
C GLY A 213 -22.64 4.29 12.35
N GLY A 214 -22.66 4.16 11.02
CA GLY A 214 -21.80 3.26 10.26
C GLY A 214 -20.35 3.76 10.13
N PRO A 215 -19.46 2.95 9.53
CA PRO A 215 -18.04 3.26 9.36
C PRO A 215 -17.74 4.57 8.62
N THR A 216 -18.68 5.06 7.80
CA THR A 216 -18.56 6.34 7.10
C THR A 216 -18.42 7.51 8.06
N ASP A 217 -19.11 7.44 9.20
CA ASP A 217 -19.22 8.51 10.19
C ASP A 217 -18.08 8.45 11.23
N TRP A 218 -17.31 7.35 11.24
CA TRP A 218 -16.26 7.15 12.25
C TRP A 218 -15.05 8.03 11.97
N ALA A 219 -14.52 8.68 13.02
CA ALA A 219 -13.28 9.44 12.93
C ALA A 219 -12.04 8.53 12.71
N VAL A 220 -12.07 7.32 13.27
CA VAL A 220 -11.01 6.32 13.12
C VAL A 220 -11.50 5.20 12.23
N LYS A 221 -10.75 4.92 11.15
CA LYS A 221 -11.09 3.88 10.16
C LYS A 221 -9.86 3.02 9.90
N ASN A 222 -9.73 1.93 10.65
CA ASN A 222 -8.63 0.99 10.49
C ASN A 222 -8.65 0.36 9.09
N THR A 223 -7.46 0.18 8.50
CA THR A 223 -7.32 -0.43 7.18
C THR A 223 -6.75 -1.84 7.28
N THR A 224 -7.45 -2.80 6.68
CA THR A 224 -6.99 -4.17 6.51
C THR A 224 -7.02 -4.50 5.03
N ARG A 225 -5.93 -5.07 4.52
CA ARG A 225 -5.85 -5.54 3.14
C ARG A 225 -5.88 -7.05 3.08
N PHE A 226 -6.52 -7.57 2.04
CA PHE A 226 -6.77 -8.99 1.81
C PHE A 226 -6.15 -9.43 0.50
N THR A 227 -5.49 -10.59 0.51
CA THR A 227 -5.02 -11.28 -0.68
C THR A 227 -5.75 -12.63 -0.76
N PRO A 228 -6.46 -12.93 -1.85
CA PRO A 228 -7.05 -14.26 -2.02
C PRO A 228 -5.94 -15.31 -2.11
N ILE A 229 -6.12 -16.43 -1.41
CA ILE A 229 -5.16 -17.53 -1.39
C ILE A 229 -5.88 -18.87 -1.58
N THR A 230 -5.13 -19.86 -2.05
CA THR A 230 -5.59 -21.26 -2.07
C THR A 230 -5.07 -21.95 -0.82
N LEU A 231 -5.96 -22.28 0.10
CA LEU A 231 -5.63 -22.93 1.37
C LEU A 231 -6.76 -23.87 1.78
N SER A 232 -6.47 -25.16 1.95
CA SER A 232 -7.43 -26.13 2.48
C SER A 232 -7.60 -26.00 4.00
N PHE A 233 -8.66 -26.60 4.56
CA PHE A 233 -8.84 -26.65 6.01
C PHE A 233 -7.69 -27.32 6.74
N ASP A 234 -7.14 -28.42 6.19
CA ASP A 234 -5.99 -29.10 6.78
C ASP A 234 -4.73 -28.23 6.75
N GLN A 235 -4.50 -27.51 5.63
CA GLN A 235 -3.38 -26.59 5.53
C GLN A 235 -3.55 -25.40 6.50
N PHE A 236 -4.76 -24.87 6.63
CA PHE A 236 -5.08 -23.82 7.62
C PHE A 236 -4.80 -24.28 9.05
N ASN A 237 -5.21 -25.50 9.40
CA ASN A 237 -4.96 -26.08 10.71
C ASN A 237 -3.48 -26.43 10.95
N GLY A 238 -2.70 -26.60 9.88
CA GLY A 238 -1.25 -26.83 9.92
C GLY A 238 -0.41 -25.56 10.10
N LEU A 239 -1.01 -24.36 10.03
CA LEU A 239 -0.31 -23.11 10.31
C LEU A 239 -0.03 -23.01 11.82
N THR A 240 1.25 -22.87 12.20
CA THR A 240 1.66 -22.89 13.62
C THR A 240 2.55 -21.72 14.02
N GLN A 241 3.15 -21.02 13.05
CA GLN A 241 4.07 -19.91 13.28
C GLN A 241 3.55 -18.63 12.63
N VAL A 242 3.96 -17.47 13.17
CA VAL A 242 3.68 -16.16 12.55
C VAL A 242 4.26 -16.06 11.15
N GLU A 243 5.44 -16.65 10.91
CA GLU A 243 6.06 -16.67 9.58
C GLU A 243 5.18 -17.35 8.52
N ASP A 244 4.38 -18.35 8.92
CA ASP A 244 3.42 -18.99 8.01
C ASP A 244 2.41 -17.96 7.49
N LEU A 245 1.85 -17.11 8.38
CA LEU A 245 0.90 -16.05 8.01
C LEU A 245 1.55 -14.99 7.13
N VAL A 246 2.80 -14.62 7.44
CA VAL A 246 3.57 -13.63 6.68
C VAL A 246 3.85 -14.13 5.26
N SER A 247 4.20 -15.41 5.11
CA SER A 247 4.51 -16.03 3.81
C SER A 247 3.32 -16.09 2.84
N LEU A 248 2.10 -16.11 3.39
CA LEU A 248 0.86 -16.20 2.61
C LEU A 248 0.35 -14.84 2.12
N TYR A 249 0.89 -13.73 2.61
CA TYR A 249 0.40 -12.39 2.29
C TYR A 249 1.21 -11.70 1.18
N SER A 250 0.54 -10.87 0.38
CA SER A 250 1.17 -10.09 -0.69
C SER A 250 0.76 -8.61 -0.60
N ASP A 251 1.70 -7.72 -0.30
CA ASP A 251 1.44 -6.27 -0.26
C ASP A 251 1.00 -5.73 -1.64
N ILE A 252 1.48 -6.33 -2.74
CA ILE A 252 1.14 -5.91 -4.11
C ILE A 252 -0.30 -6.27 -4.46
N ASN A 253 -0.76 -7.45 -4.03
CA ASN A 253 -2.09 -7.96 -4.37
C ASN A 253 -3.17 -7.58 -3.34
N GLY A 254 -2.77 -7.02 -2.20
CA GLY A 254 -3.66 -6.60 -1.11
C GLY A 254 -4.79 -5.65 -1.56
N LYS A 255 -6.03 -6.12 -1.49
CA LYS A 255 -7.26 -5.35 -1.75
C LYS A 255 -7.95 -4.96 -0.45
N ARG A 256 -8.77 -3.92 -0.45
CA ARG A 256 -9.48 -3.45 0.76
C ARG A 256 -10.75 -4.26 1.11
N LYS A 257 -11.16 -5.18 0.23
CA LYS A 257 -12.38 -5.98 0.36
C LYS A 257 -12.08 -7.43 -0.06
N ALA A 258 -12.52 -8.40 0.74
CA ALA A 258 -12.68 -9.80 0.38
C ALA A 258 -14.15 -10.03 0.07
N LYS A 259 -14.48 -10.26 -1.20
CA LYS A 259 -15.83 -10.12 -1.76
C LYS A 259 -16.25 -11.37 -2.52
N ASN A 260 -17.54 -11.50 -2.79
CA ASN A 260 -18.16 -12.69 -3.38
C ASN A 260 -17.82 -13.96 -2.59
N LEU A 261 -17.90 -13.84 -1.26
CA LEU A 261 -17.49 -14.91 -0.36
C LEU A 261 -18.35 -16.15 -0.55
N ILE A 262 -17.69 -17.29 -0.77
CA ILE A 262 -18.28 -18.63 -0.79
C ILE A 262 -17.51 -19.56 0.15
N VAL A 263 -18.14 -20.67 0.54
CA VAL A 263 -17.51 -21.70 1.40
C VAL A 263 -16.21 -22.19 0.77
N GLY A 264 -15.18 -22.32 1.61
CA GLY A 264 -13.83 -22.74 1.21
C GLY A 264 -12.95 -21.61 0.67
N ASN A 265 -13.47 -20.39 0.48
CA ASN A 265 -12.61 -19.24 0.21
C ASN A 265 -11.67 -18.98 1.38
N ALA A 266 -10.41 -18.69 1.07
CA ALA A 266 -9.41 -18.29 2.04
C ALA A 266 -8.72 -16.99 1.62
N PHE A 267 -8.44 -16.14 2.60
CA PHE A 267 -7.74 -14.88 2.38
C PHE A 267 -6.67 -14.71 3.45
N SER A 268 -5.45 -14.38 3.03
CA SER A 268 -4.47 -13.77 3.91
C SER A 268 -4.75 -12.28 4.03
N PHE A 269 -4.42 -11.68 5.16
CA PHE A 269 -4.62 -10.27 5.39
C PHE A 269 -3.53 -9.65 6.25
N LYS A 270 -3.38 -8.33 6.10
CA LYS A 270 -2.50 -7.48 6.91
C LYS A 270 -3.24 -6.23 7.35
N GLN A 271 -3.21 -5.97 8.65
CA GLN A 271 -3.73 -4.74 9.24
C GLN A 271 -2.61 -3.68 9.20
N GLU A 272 -2.85 -2.56 8.51
CA GLU A 272 -1.78 -1.62 8.13
C GLU A 272 -1.14 -0.92 9.33
N GLU A 273 -1.95 -0.42 10.26
CA GLU A 273 -1.48 0.39 11.39
C GLU A 273 -0.80 -0.42 12.51
N LEU A 274 -1.19 -1.69 12.68
CA LEU A 274 -0.65 -2.61 13.67
C LEU A 274 0.45 -3.51 13.10
N GLY A 275 0.51 -3.67 11.78
CA GLY A 275 1.45 -4.59 11.12
C GLY A 275 1.15 -6.07 11.41
N LEU A 276 -0.09 -6.40 11.78
CA LEU A 276 -0.48 -7.78 12.11
C LEU A 276 -0.92 -8.54 10.88
N TYR A 277 -0.43 -9.76 10.75
CA TYR A 277 -0.80 -10.70 9.69
C TYR A 277 -1.86 -11.67 10.19
N GLY A 278 -2.74 -12.08 9.29
CA GLY A 278 -3.73 -13.11 9.57
C GLY A 278 -4.18 -13.85 8.32
N VAL A 279 -4.92 -14.92 8.53
CA VAL A 279 -5.61 -15.68 7.51
C VAL A 279 -7.00 -15.99 8.01
N PHE A 280 -8.00 -15.96 7.14
CA PHE A 280 -9.29 -16.58 7.43
C PHE A 280 -9.70 -17.55 6.32
N ILE A 281 -10.50 -18.54 6.69
CA ILE A 281 -11.19 -19.45 5.76
C ILE A 281 -12.69 -19.43 6.03
N VAL A 282 -13.48 -19.38 4.96
CA VAL A 282 -14.94 -19.33 5.02
C VAL A 282 -15.51 -20.73 5.18
N THR A 283 -16.30 -20.95 6.24
CA THR A 283 -16.93 -22.24 6.55
C THR A 283 -18.41 -22.27 6.19
N GLU A 284 -19.09 -21.12 6.25
CA GLU A 284 -20.52 -21.00 5.92
C GLU A 284 -20.83 -19.61 5.37
N VAL A 285 -21.78 -19.53 4.42
CA VAL A 285 -22.29 -18.27 3.87
C VAL A 285 -23.80 -18.34 3.75
N VAL A 286 -24.49 -17.38 4.38
CA VAL A 286 -25.89 -17.07 4.15
C VAL A 286 -25.93 -15.71 3.46
N SER A 287 -26.39 -15.66 2.22
CA SER A 287 -26.41 -14.44 1.42
C SER A 287 -27.54 -13.49 1.83
N GLY A 288 -27.39 -12.21 1.45
CA GLY A 288 -28.39 -11.15 1.67
C GLY A 288 -28.06 -10.23 2.84
N GLU A 289 -28.78 -9.11 2.92
CA GLU A 289 -28.53 -8.06 3.92
C GLU A 289 -28.76 -8.52 5.36
N THR A 290 -29.60 -9.55 5.56
CA THR A 290 -29.85 -10.21 6.85
C THR A 290 -29.01 -11.48 7.03
N GLY A 291 -28.12 -11.78 6.08
CA GLY A 291 -27.29 -12.97 6.06
C GLY A 291 -26.06 -12.87 6.96
N SER A 292 -25.15 -13.83 6.80
CA SER A 292 -23.93 -13.92 7.61
C SER A 292 -22.85 -14.72 6.90
N VAL A 293 -21.60 -14.51 7.33
CA VAL A 293 -20.46 -15.37 6.98
C VAL A 293 -19.93 -15.98 8.27
N VAL A 294 -19.65 -17.27 8.26
CA VAL A 294 -18.90 -17.94 9.33
C VAL A 294 -17.49 -18.20 8.84
N VAL A 295 -16.50 -17.83 9.65
CA VAL A 295 -15.08 -17.99 9.33
C VAL A 295 -14.30 -18.57 10.50
N ASP A 296 -13.27 -19.33 10.17
CA ASP A 296 -12.15 -19.55 11.09
C ASP A 296 -11.06 -18.53 10.79
N VAL A 297 -10.53 -17.88 11.82
CA VAL A 297 -9.54 -16.81 11.71
C VAL A 297 -8.31 -17.15 12.54
N MET A 298 -7.14 -17.01 11.94
CA MET A 298 -5.85 -17.10 12.62
C MET A 298 -5.10 -15.79 12.43
N VAL A 299 -4.63 -15.18 13.51
CA VAL A 299 -3.96 -13.87 13.49
C VAL A 299 -2.72 -13.92 14.36
N GLN A 300 -1.68 -13.20 13.98
CA GLN A 300 -0.57 -12.91 14.87
C GLN A 300 -1.08 -12.28 16.18
N LYS A 301 -0.75 -12.90 17.31
CA LYS A 301 -1.12 -12.39 18.63
C LYS A 301 -0.30 -11.14 18.93
N MET A 302 -0.99 -10.06 19.29
CA MET A 302 -0.33 -8.86 19.82
C MET A 302 0.41 -9.21 21.11
N LYS A 303 1.68 -8.83 21.20
CA LYS A 303 2.38 -8.82 22.48
C LYS A 303 1.80 -7.69 23.33
N ASN A 304 1.27 -8.00 24.51
CA ASN A 304 0.91 -6.97 25.48
C ASN A 304 2.19 -6.18 25.79
N ARG A 305 2.19 -4.88 25.49
CA ARG A 305 3.25 -3.96 25.90
C ARG A 305 3.11 -3.63 27.37
#